data_AF-A0A9E5UD90-F1
#
_entry.id   AF-A0A9E5UD90-F1
#
_cell.length_a   1.000
_cell.length_b   1.000
_cell.length_c   1.000
_cell.angle_alpha   90.00
_cell.angle_beta   90.00
_cell.angle_gamma   90.00
#
_symmetry.space_group_name_H-M   'P 1'
#
loop_
_entity.id
_entity.type
_entity.pdbx_description
1 polymer ?
#
loop_
_entity_poly.entity_id
_entity_poly.type
_entity_poly.pdbx_seq_one_letter_code
_entity_poly.pdbx_strand_id
1 'polypeptide(L)'
;LIDAIYKANNEEKYPGKDTIIMPTNVTFILAELNDDNQNGLPPITSEIQIIGNGSSINRSITAPPFRFFLIEPEGHLMLENLTVNGGLANLGGAFYNKGVIEINGGGVIDNHALYRGGAIFNYVDSVAIINDVVFDSNSSEQHAGGAIYSWS
;
A
#
# COMPACT_ATOMS: atom_id res chain seq x y z
N LEU A 1 -11.52 6.11 -3.96
CA LEU A 1 -10.32 6.05 -3.08
C LEU A 1 -9.29 7.10 -3.46
N ILE A 2 -8.89 7.20 -4.73
CA ILE A 2 -7.96 8.24 -5.24
C ILE A 2 -8.31 9.65 -4.73
N ASP A 3 -9.51 10.16 -5.02
CA ASP A 3 -9.92 11.50 -4.59
C ASP A 3 -9.92 11.68 -3.06
N ALA A 4 -10.22 10.61 -2.32
CA ALA A 4 -10.23 10.65 -0.86
C ALA A 4 -8.80 10.78 -0.31
N ILE A 5 -7.82 10.11 -0.92
CA ILE A 5 -6.41 10.24 -0.56
C ILE A 5 -5.89 11.64 -0.93
N TYR A 6 -6.19 12.16 -2.13
CA TYR A 6 -5.81 13.54 -2.47
C TYR A 6 -6.40 14.57 -1.50
N LYS A 7 -7.64 14.35 -1.07
CA LYS A 7 -8.29 15.19 -0.07
C LYS A 7 -7.56 15.11 1.27
N ALA A 8 -7.27 13.89 1.75
CA ALA A 8 -6.62 13.65 3.04
C ALA A 8 -5.14 14.11 3.07
N ASN A 9 -4.46 14.12 1.93
CA ASN A 9 -3.10 14.67 1.84
C ASN A 9 -3.06 16.22 1.86
N ASN A 10 -4.20 16.92 1.79
CA ASN A 10 -4.24 18.38 1.72
C ASN A 10 -4.27 18.99 3.12
N GLU A 11 -3.10 19.14 3.73
CA GLU A 11 -2.93 19.68 5.09
C GLU A 11 -3.27 21.17 5.23
N GLU A 12 -3.32 21.93 4.13
CA GLU A 12 -3.80 23.32 4.18
C GLU A 12 -5.31 23.38 4.45
N LYS A 13 -6.05 22.37 3.97
CA LYS A 13 -7.52 22.33 4.03
C LYS A 13 -8.06 21.35 5.06
N TYR A 14 -7.34 20.26 5.32
CA TYR A 14 -7.68 19.22 6.28
C TYR A 14 -6.42 18.90 7.10
N PRO A 15 -6.05 19.74 8.07
CA PRO A 15 -4.83 19.53 8.84
C PRO A 15 -4.97 18.38 9.84
N GLY A 16 -3.89 17.61 9.98
CA GLY A 16 -3.76 16.52 10.94
C GLY A 16 -4.29 15.19 10.42
N LYS A 17 -4.50 14.22 11.32
CA LYS A 17 -4.94 12.89 10.95
C LYS A 17 -6.30 12.91 10.25
N ASP A 18 -6.35 12.34 9.05
CA ASP A 18 -7.57 12.11 8.30
C ASP A 18 -7.99 10.63 8.29
N THR A 19 -9.30 10.39 8.23
CA THR A 19 -9.87 9.03 8.20
C THR A 19 -10.73 8.80 6.95
N ILE A 20 -10.40 7.75 6.21
CA ILE A 20 -11.13 7.25 5.05
C ILE A 20 -11.83 5.96 5.44
N ILE A 21 -13.17 5.95 5.38
CA ILE A 21 -13.98 4.76 5.67
C ILE A 21 -14.40 4.11 4.36
N MET A 22 -13.99 2.87 4.14
CA MET A 22 -14.41 2.08 2.98
C MET A 22 -15.78 1.43 3.23
N PRO A 23 -16.58 1.16 2.19
CA PRO A 23 -17.74 0.29 2.29
C PRO A 23 -17.38 -1.08 2.85
N THR A 24 -18.36 -1.81 3.38
CA THR A 24 -18.12 -3.15 3.95
C THR A 24 -18.00 -4.22 2.87
N ASN A 25 -16.95 -5.04 2.93
CA ASN A 25 -16.74 -6.22 2.07
C ASN A 25 -16.83 -5.94 0.56
N VAL A 26 -16.31 -4.81 0.09
CA VAL A 26 -16.31 -4.46 -1.34
C VAL A 26 -14.93 -4.66 -1.94
N THR A 27 -14.87 -5.17 -3.17
CA THR A 27 -13.64 -5.22 -3.96
C THR A 27 -13.53 -4.00 -4.88
N PHE A 28 -12.45 -3.25 -4.71
CA PHE A 28 -12.07 -2.13 -5.58
C PHE A 28 -11.03 -2.61 -6.58
N ILE A 29 -11.29 -2.48 -7.87
CA ILE A 29 -10.35 -2.87 -8.93
C ILE A 29 -9.71 -1.62 -9.52
N LEU A 30 -8.38 -1.53 -9.45
CA LEU A 30 -7.59 -0.49 -10.10
C LEU A 30 -7.09 -1.02 -11.45
N ALA A 31 -7.42 -0.33 -12.53
CA ALA A 31 -7.06 -0.75 -13.90
C ALA A 31 -5.93 0.08 -14.52
N GLU A 32 -5.59 1.22 -13.92
CA GLU A 32 -4.66 2.20 -14.46
C GLU A 32 -3.75 2.73 -13.35
N LEU A 33 -2.63 3.34 -13.75
CA LEU A 33 -1.75 4.05 -12.83
C LEU A 33 -2.41 5.37 -12.41
N ASN A 34 -2.11 5.80 -11.19
CA ASN A 34 -2.38 7.16 -10.74
C ASN A 34 -1.29 8.15 -11.17
N ASP A 35 -0.04 7.69 -11.31
CA ASP A 35 1.11 8.53 -11.67
C ASP A 35 2.14 7.79 -12.54
N ASP A 36 3.14 8.53 -13.04
CA ASP A 36 4.24 7.98 -13.85
C ASP A 36 5.26 7.14 -13.05
N ASN A 37 5.12 7.06 -11.72
CA ASN A 37 6.04 6.38 -10.81
C ASN A 37 5.59 4.96 -10.42
N GLN A 38 4.69 4.36 -11.22
CA GLN A 38 4.15 3.02 -11.00
C GLN A 38 3.32 2.89 -9.72
N ASN A 39 2.55 3.91 -9.36
CA ASN A 39 1.60 3.86 -8.25
C ASN A 39 0.15 3.80 -8.76
N GLY A 40 -0.68 2.94 -8.17
CA GLY A 40 -2.11 2.82 -8.47
C GLY A 40 -2.99 3.77 -7.64
N LEU A 41 -2.47 4.27 -6.51
CA LEU A 41 -3.10 5.30 -5.68
C LEU A 41 -2.10 6.47 -5.49
N PRO A 42 -2.59 7.67 -5.12
CA PRO A 42 -1.71 8.78 -4.82
C PRO A 42 -0.73 8.44 -3.69
N PRO A 43 0.51 8.95 -3.74
CA PRO A 43 1.46 8.82 -2.63
C PRO A 43 0.86 9.35 -1.32
N ILE A 44 1.14 8.70 -0.21
CA ILE A 44 0.74 9.14 1.13
C ILE A 44 1.80 10.12 1.63
N THR A 45 1.37 11.35 1.90
CA THR A 45 2.25 12.47 2.32
C THR A 45 1.86 13.07 3.66
N SER A 46 0.77 12.61 4.28
CA SER A 46 0.30 13.00 5.60
C SER A 46 -0.16 11.77 6.41
N GLU A 47 -0.69 12.00 7.61
CA GLU A 47 -1.22 10.96 8.47
C GLU A 47 -2.65 10.55 8.04
N ILE A 48 -2.79 9.35 7.47
CA ILE A 48 -4.05 8.84 6.92
C ILE A 48 -4.38 7.49 7.52
N GLN A 49 -5.59 7.36 8.08
CA GLN A 49 -6.18 6.08 8.45
C GLN A 49 -7.22 5.63 7.42
N ILE A 50 -7.09 4.39 6.95
CA ILE A 50 -8.06 3.75 6.06
C ILE A 50 -8.70 2.58 6.80
N ILE A 51 -9.99 2.72 7.09
CA ILE A 51 -10.82 1.66 7.67
C ILE A 51 -11.40 0.85 6.52
N GLY A 52 -10.82 -0.32 6.27
CA GLY A 52 -11.14 -1.20 5.15
C GLY A 52 -12.48 -1.92 5.26
N ASN A 53 -12.99 -2.16 6.48
CA ASN A 53 -14.25 -2.89 6.71
C ASN A 53 -14.34 -4.22 5.95
N GLY A 54 -13.24 -4.98 5.87
CA GLY A 54 -13.16 -6.26 5.15
C GLY A 54 -13.10 -6.12 3.62
N SER A 55 -13.00 -4.89 3.10
CA SER A 55 -12.85 -4.64 1.67
C SER A 55 -11.49 -5.13 1.14
N SER A 56 -11.40 -5.21 -0.19
CA SER A 56 -10.15 -5.46 -0.89
C SER A 56 -9.85 -4.40 -1.94
N ILE A 57 -8.57 -4.15 -2.18
CA ILE A 57 -8.06 -3.38 -3.32
C ILE A 57 -7.26 -4.34 -4.18
N ASN A 58 -7.65 -4.46 -5.44
CA ASN A 58 -7.08 -5.41 -6.39
C ASN A 58 -6.54 -4.65 -7.60
N ARG A 59 -5.40 -5.08 -8.12
CA ARG A 59 -4.93 -4.66 -9.43
C ARG A 59 -5.65 -5.50 -10.48
N SER A 60 -6.16 -4.87 -11.53
CA SER A 60 -6.71 -5.62 -12.66
C SER A 60 -5.61 -6.48 -13.31
N ILE A 61 -5.93 -7.71 -13.68
CA ILE A 61 -4.98 -8.62 -14.35
C ILE A 61 -4.47 -8.07 -15.69
N THR A 62 -5.24 -7.19 -16.34
CA THR A 62 -4.88 -6.54 -17.60
C THR A 62 -4.25 -5.16 -17.38
N ALA A 63 -4.17 -4.69 -16.14
CA ALA A 63 -3.53 -3.41 -15.86
C ALA A 63 -2.02 -3.49 -16.10
N PRO A 64 -1.38 -2.37 -16.44
CA PRO A 64 0.07 -2.26 -16.35
C PRO A 64 0.56 -2.54 -14.90
N PRO A 65 1.86 -2.84 -14.73
CA PRO A 65 2.49 -2.95 -13.42
C PRO A 65 2.36 -1.66 -12.59
N PHE A 66 1.87 -1.80 -11.35
CA PHE A 66 2.00 -0.78 -10.31
C PHE A 66 1.92 -1.38 -8.90
N ARG A 67 2.49 -0.65 -7.93
CA ARG A 67 2.22 -0.84 -6.49
C ARG A 67 0.97 -0.06 -6.09
N PHE A 68 0.36 -0.39 -4.96
CA PHE A 68 -0.81 0.35 -4.48
C PHE A 68 -0.40 1.60 -3.70
N PHE A 69 0.52 1.46 -2.76
CA PHE A 69 0.88 2.52 -1.84
C PHE A 69 2.37 2.86 -1.95
N LEU A 70 2.64 4.14 -2.19
CA LEU A 70 3.91 4.77 -1.89
C LEU A 70 3.71 5.62 -0.64
N ILE A 71 4.50 5.37 0.39
CA ILE A 71 4.53 6.18 1.59
C ILE A 71 5.80 7.02 1.50
N GLU A 72 5.63 8.33 1.36
CA GLU A 72 6.74 9.27 1.37
C GLU A 72 7.29 9.46 2.79
N PRO A 73 8.49 10.05 2.99
CA PRO A 73 9.12 10.14 4.30
C PRO A 73 8.25 10.75 5.42
N GLU A 74 7.43 11.76 5.08
CA GLU A 74 6.49 12.40 6.03
C GLU A 74 5.14 11.68 6.13
N GLY A 75 4.91 10.66 5.29
CA GLY A 75 3.66 9.92 5.24
C GLY A 75 3.54 8.91 6.37
N HIS A 76 2.34 8.83 6.94
CA HIS A 76 1.98 7.82 7.94
C HIS A 76 0.65 7.17 7.55
N LEU A 77 0.71 5.93 7.09
CA LEU A 77 -0.47 5.19 6.65
C LEU A 77 -0.87 4.15 7.71
N MET A 78 -2.09 4.27 8.22
CA MET A 78 -2.73 3.25 9.07
C MET A 78 -3.80 2.52 8.26
N LEU A 79 -3.70 1.20 8.14
CA LEU A 79 -4.69 0.35 7.50
C LEU A 79 -5.37 -0.55 8.54
N GLU A 80 -6.69 -0.60 8.49
CA GLU A 80 -7.48 -1.49 9.35
C GLU A 80 -8.36 -2.42 8.52
N ASN A 81 -8.15 -3.73 8.65
CA ASN A 81 -9.02 -4.76 8.09
C ASN A 81 -9.24 -4.61 6.57
N LEU A 82 -8.15 -4.39 5.84
CA LEU A 82 -8.11 -4.19 4.39
C LEU A 82 -7.26 -5.27 3.73
N THR A 83 -7.73 -5.82 2.61
CA THR A 83 -6.92 -6.72 1.78
C THR A 83 -6.32 -5.98 0.58
N VAL A 84 -5.02 -6.12 0.34
CA VAL A 84 -4.31 -5.53 -0.80
C VAL A 84 -3.74 -6.65 -1.66
N ASN A 85 -4.20 -6.74 -2.91
CA ASN A 85 -4.02 -7.93 -3.74
C ASN A 85 -3.48 -7.64 -5.16
N GLY A 86 -2.45 -8.38 -5.57
CA GLY A 86 -2.08 -8.51 -6.98
C GLY A 86 -1.17 -7.40 -7.50
N GLY A 87 -0.58 -6.63 -6.59
CA GLY A 87 0.33 -5.55 -6.90
C GLY A 87 1.59 -6.07 -7.60
N LEU A 88 2.13 -5.27 -8.53
CA LEU A 88 3.27 -5.64 -9.35
C LEU A 88 4.17 -4.43 -9.57
N ALA A 89 5.35 -4.41 -8.97
CA ALA A 89 6.25 -3.26 -9.05
C ALA A 89 7.73 -3.68 -8.98
N ASN A 90 8.64 -2.73 -9.20
CA ASN A 90 10.08 -2.99 -9.03
C ASN A 90 10.44 -3.31 -7.57
N LEU A 91 9.99 -2.47 -6.65
CA LEU A 91 10.20 -2.59 -5.21
C LEU A 91 8.86 -2.50 -4.52
N GLY A 92 8.57 -3.44 -3.62
CA GLY A 92 7.32 -3.44 -2.89
C GLY A 92 6.14 -3.67 -3.82
N GLY A 93 5.79 -4.92 -4.11
CA GLY A 93 4.71 -5.22 -5.07
C GLY A 93 3.40 -4.53 -4.68
N ALA A 94 3.11 -4.40 -3.38
CA ALA A 94 2.00 -3.60 -2.88
C ALA A 94 2.42 -2.27 -2.25
N PHE A 95 3.48 -2.27 -1.45
CA PHE A 95 3.90 -1.13 -0.63
C PHE A 95 5.37 -0.80 -0.83
N TYR A 96 5.65 0.44 -1.23
CA TYR A 96 6.97 1.03 -1.07
C TYR A 96 6.90 2.03 0.09
N ASN A 97 7.49 1.66 1.21
CA ASN A 97 7.48 2.47 2.42
C ASN A 97 8.79 3.23 2.61
N LYS A 98 8.73 4.57 2.64
CA LYS A 98 9.83 5.45 3.07
C LYS A 98 9.52 6.21 4.37
N GLY A 99 8.30 6.08 4.89
CA GLY A 99 7.83 6.74 6.10
C GLY A 99 7.36 5.69 7.12
N VAL A 100 6.11 5.80 7.56
CA VAL A 100 5.52 4.88 8.55
C VAL A 100 4.29 4.18 7.97
N ILE A 101 4.26 2.85 8.12
CA ILE A 101 3.03 2.06 7.91
C ILE A 101 2.64 1.33 9.19
N GLU A 102 1.34 1.31 9.46
CA GLU A 102 0.71 0.47 10.46
C GLU A 102 -0.40 -0.34 9.78
N ILE A 103 -0.30 -1.66 9.80
CA ILE A 103 -1.31 -2.54 9.18
C ILE A 103 -1.87 -3.45 10.26
N ASN A 104 -3.17 -3.31 10.51
CA ASN A 104 -3.90 -4.04 11.55
C ASN A 104 -5.02 -4.87 10.91
N GLY A 105 -4.86 -6.19 10.88
CA GLY A 105 -5.82 -7.09 10.24
C GLY A 105 -5.76 -7.11 8.70
N GLY A 106 -6.62 -7.91 8.09
CA GLY A 106 -6.70 -8.05 6.63
C GLY A 106 -5.57 -8.89 6.04
N GLY A 107 -5.13 -8.54 4.82
CA GLY A 107 -4.12 -9.32 4.12
C GLY A 107 -3.36 -8.55 3.04
N VAL A 108 -2.13 -8.97 2.79
CA VAL A 108 -1.31 -8.50 1.68
C VAL A 108 -0.97 -9.73 0.86
N ILE A 109 -1.67 -9.92 -0.25
CA ILE A 109 -1.79 -11.22 -0.92
C ILE A 109 -1.40 -11.13 -2.41
N ASP A 110 -0.73 -12.15 -2.93
CA ASP A 110 -0.42 -12.28 -4.37
C ASP A 110 0.36 -11.09 -4.96
N ASN A 111 1.16 -10.39 -4.14
CA ASN A 111 1.95 -9.26 -4.61
C ASN A 111 3.32 -9.70 -5.08
N HIS A 112 3.80 -9.09 -6.16
CA HIS A 112 5.04 -9.45 -6.80
C HIS A 112 5.98 -8.25 -6.98
N ALA A 113 7.24 -8.42 -6.60
CA ALA A 113 8.29 -7.43 -6.84
C ALA A 113 9.37 -7.96 -7.80
N LEU A 114 9.72 -7.18 -8.83
CA LEU A 114 10.79 -7.56 -9.76
C LEU A 114 12.17 -7.55 -9.11
N TYR A 115 12.35 -6.79 -8.02
CA TYR A 115 13.62 -6.75 -7.29
C TYR A 115 13.46 -7.26 -5.85
N ARG A 116 12.81 -6.49 -4.97
CA ARG A 116 12.82 -6.78 -3.52
C ARG A 116 11.49 -6.45 -2.85
N GLY A 117 11.16 -7.22 -1.81
CA GLY A 117 9.96 -7.04 -1.01
C GLY A 117 8.71 -7.34 -1.83
N GLY A 118 8.39 -8.61 -2.03
CA GLY A 118 7.27 -9.00 -2.90
C GLY A 118 5.95 -8.32 -2.56
N ALA A 119 5.69 -8.13 -1.27
CA ALA A 119 4.61 -7.28 -0.75
C ALA A 119 5.11 -5.89 -0.36
N ILE A 120 6.01 -5.83 0.62
CA ILE A 120 6.44 -4.59 1.28
C ILE A 120 7.95 -4.45 1.11
N PHE A 121 8.36 -3.29 0.61
CA PHE A 121 9.73 -2.84 0.66
C PHE A 121 9.83 -1.63 1.60
N ASN A 122 10.51 -1.81 2.72
CA ASN A 122 10.84 -0.76 3.68
C ASN A 122 12.21 -0.15 3.32
N TYR A 123 12.24 1.14 3.07
CA TYR A 123 13.45 1.90 2.80
C TYR A 123 14.20 2.25 4.08
N VAL A 124 15.37 2.87 3.93
CA VAL A 124 16.19 3.38 5.04
C VAL A 124 15.33 4.24 5.97
N ASP A 125 15.46 4.03 7.27
CA ASP A 125 14.78 4.73 8.37
C ASP A 125 13.23 4.63 8.39
N SER A 126 12.64 3.86 7.48
CA SER A 126 11.19 3.60 7.48
C SER A 126 10.76 2.61 8.56
N VAL A 127 9.51 2.71 9.00
CA VAL A 127 8.93 1.85 10.04
C VAL A 127 7.71 1.12 9.48
N ALA A 128 7.64 -0.19 9.74
CA ALA A 128 6.46 -0.99 9.49
C ALA A 128 6.02 -1.71 10.76
N ILE A 129 4.81 -1.39 11.24
CA ILE A 129 4.15 -2.06 12.36
C ILE A 129 3.03 -2.93 11.78
N ILE A 130 3.08 -4.23 12.04
CA ILE A 130 2.21 -5.22 11.38
C ILE A 130 1.59 -6.10 12.47
N ASN A 131 0.26 -6.02 12.61
CA ASN A 131 -0.50 -6.80 13.59
C ASN A 131 -1.63 -7.56 12.90
N ASP A 132 -1.72 -8.87 13.15
CA ASP A 132 -2.80 -9.74 12.65
C ASP A 132 -3.02 -9.71 11.12
N VAL A 133 -1.95 -9.52 10.35
CA VAL A 133 -1.99 -9.47 8.88
C VAL A 133 -1.59 -10.81 8.27
N VAL A 134 -2.37 -11.27 7.29
CA VAL A 134 -2.00 -12.44 6.48
C VAL A 134 -1.13 -12.02 5.29
N PHE A 135 0.08 -12.57 5.19
CA PHE A 135 0.90 -12.50 3.98
C PHE A 135 0.85 -13.84 3.27
N ASP A 136 0.19 -13.88 2.12
CA ASP A 136 0.07 -15.10 1.31
C ASP A 136 0.54 -14.87 -0.11
N SER A 137 1.25 -15.85 -0.66
CA SER A 137 1.63 -15.91 -2.09
C SER A 137 2.39 -14.69 -2.63
N ASN A 138 3.02 -13.91 -1.75
CA ASN A 138 3.88 -12.80 -2.15
C ASN A 138 5.26 -13.31 -2.60
N SER A 139 5.82 -12.71 -3.66
CA SER A 139 7.09 -13.16 -4.22
C SER A 139 7.96 -12.03 -4.77
N SER A 140 9.28 -12.25 -4.79
CA SER A 140 10.26 -11.35 -5.40
C SER A 140 11.22 -12.12 -6.30
N GLU A 141 11.55 -11.60 -7.49
CA GLU A 141 12.43 -12.34 -8.43
C GLU A 141 13.87 -12.49 -7.94
N GLN A 142 14.42 -11.51 -7.22
CA GLN A 142 15.82 -11.59 -6.72
C GLN A 142 15.95 -12.27 -5.35
N HIS A 143 14.94 -13.05 -4.92
CA HIS A 143 14.90 -13.79 -3.65
C HIS A 143 15.17 -12.96 -2.37
N ALA A 144 15.08 -11.63 -2.46
CA ALA A 144 15.29 -10.71 -1.36
C ALA A 144 13.94 -10.30 -0.78
N GLY A 145 13.50 -11.05 0.24
CA GLY A 145 12.26 -10.81 0.99
C GLY A 145 11.01 -11.16 0.17
N GLY A 146 10.63 -12.45 0.18
CA GLY A 146 9.47 -12.95 -0.59
C GLY A 146 8.19 -12.15 -0.31
N ALA A 147 7.94 -11.78 0.94
CA ALA A 147 6.89 -10.83 1.30
C ALA A 147 7.48 -9.46 1.72
N ILE A 148 8.28 -9.42 2.77
CA ILE A 148 8.78 -8.18 3.36
C ILE A 148 10.29 -8.12 3.20
N TYR A 149 10.79 -6.96 2.77
CA TYR A 149 12.21 -6.65 2.74
C TYR A 149 12.45 -5.29 3.39
N SER A 150 13.41 -5.22 4.32
CA SER A 150 13.87 -3.97 4.92
C SER A 150 15.29 -3.67 4.46
N TRP A 151 15.48 -2.50 3.86
CA TRP A 151 16.78 -1.99 3.42
C TRP A 151 17.38 -1.12 4.52
N SER A 152 18.56 -1.50 4.99
CA SER A 152 19.36 -0.77 6.00
C SER A 152 20.71 -0.38 5.42
#